data_AF-A0A7C0Z2X3-F1
#
_entry.id   AF-A0A7C0Z2X3-F1
#
_cell.length_a   1.000
_cell.length_b   1.000
_cell.length_c   1.000
_cell.angle_alpha   90.00
_cell.angle_beta   90.00
_cell.angle_gamma   90.00
#
_symmetry.space_group_name_H-M   'P 1'
#
loop_
_entity.id
_entity.type
_entity.pdbx_description
1 polymer ?
#
loop_
_entity_poly.entity_id
_entity_poly.type
_entity_poly.pdbx_seq_one_letter_code
_entity_poly.pdbx_strand_id
1 'polypeptide(L)'
;AAEEIGAVNTIVNQNGLLKGYNTEWVGALKPIEKRTRIKGKKIGIIGAGGAARAIVYGLKKRKGRIKIFNKNLQQAADLAKKWKCEFSGFDRLEELRDFDIIINATPLGMTPYEKISPVPQDVFSRKQLVMDVVYQPYLTRMLKEAKKKGAKIISGAEMLLYQAFYQFEYYTRRKPPQQAMRRALMAFYR
;
A
#
# COMPACT_ATOMS: atom_id res chain seq x y z
N ALA A 1 -7.57 1.89 -15.38
CA ALA A 1 -6.92 1.46 -14.11
C ALA A 1 -6.13 0.17 -14.27
N ALA A 2 -6.76 -1.01 -14.43
CA ALA A 2 -6.03 -2.29 -14.51
C ALA A 2 -5.00 -2.33 -15.64
N GLU A 3 -5.34 -1.82 -16.82
CA GLU A 3 -4.44 -1.68 -17.97
C GLU A 3 -3.26 -0.73 -17.70
N GLU A 4 -3.54 0.49 -17.21
CA GLU A 4 -2.51 1.46 -16.82
C GLU A 4 -1.56 0.90 -15.75
N ILE A 5 -2.10 0.19 -14.75
CA ILE A 5 -1.29 -0.50 -13.73
C ILE A 5 -0.50 -1.64 -14.38
N GLY A 6 -1.13 -2.37 -15.30
CA GLY A 6 -0.68 -3.59 -15.97
C GLY A 6 -0.80 -4.82 -15.09
N ALA A 7 -1.87 -4.89 -14.27
CA ALA A 7 -2.20 -6.02 -13.42
C ALA A 7 -3.71 -6.05 -13.12
N VAL A 8 -4.29 -7.26 -13.14
CA VAL A 8 -5.69 -7.54 -12.79
C VAL A 8 -5.70 -8.34 -11.49
N ASN A 9 -6.53 -7.93 -10.51
CA ASN A 9 -6.75 -8.69 -9.27
C ASN A 9 -8.22 -9.09 -9.06
N THR A 10 -9.10 -8.71 -9.99
CA THR A 10 -10.55 -8.87 -9.88
C THR A 10 -11.13 -9.11 -11.26
N ILE A 11 -11.86 -10.20 -11.47
CA ILE A 11 -12.48 -10.55 -12.76
C ILE A 11 -13.98 -10.71 -12.56
N VAL A 12 -14.77 -10.01 -13.37
CA VAL A 12 -16.24 -10.11 -13.36
C VAL A 12 -16.69 -10.78 -14.65
N ASN A 13 -17.43 -11.89 -14.53
CA ASN A 13 -18.10 -12.52 -15.67
C ASN A 13 -19.46 -11.85 -15.90
N GLN A 14 -19.65 -11.26 -17.07
CA GLN A 14 -20.91 -10.67 -17.52
C GLN A 14 -21.40 -11.44 -18.74
N ASN A 15 -22.23 -12.45 -18.51
CA ASN A 15 -22.84 -13.27 -19.56
C ASN A 15 -21.80 -13.87 -20.54
N GLY A 16 -20.69 -14.40 -20.01
CA GLY A 16 -19.59 -14.96 -20.80
C GLY A 16 -18.47 -13.99 -21.12
N LEU A 17 -18.67 -12.67 -20.95
CA LEU A 17 -17.62 -11.67 -21.12
C LEU A 17 -16.86 -11.46 -19.81
N LEU A 18 -15.56 -11.77 -19.80
CA LEU A 18 -14.69 -11.57 -18.64
C LEU A 18 -14.09 -10.16 -18.63
N LYS A 19 -14.46 -9.36 -17.64
CA LYS A 19 -13.92 -8.00 -17.45
C LYS A 19 -12.96 -7.94 -16.26
N GLY A 20 -11.73 -7.51 -16.52
CA GLY A 20 -10.67 -7.38 -15.51
C GLY A 20 -10.61 -5.99 -14.85
N TYR A 21 -10.38 -5.97 -13.55
CA TYR A 21 -10.25 -4.79 -12.71
C TYR A 21 -9.04 -4.92 -11.77
N ASN A 22 -8.60 -3.77 -11.23
CA ASN A 22 -7.63 -3.72 -10.14
C ASN A 22 -8.23 -2.88 -9.00
N THR A 23 -8.38 -3.47 -7.81
CA THR A 23 -8.92 -2.83 -6.61
C THR A 23 -7.84 -2.52 -5.56
N GLU A 24 -6.59 -2.93 -5.77
CA GLU A 24 -5.50 -2.70 -4.80
C GLU A 24 -5.22 -1.22 -4.60
N TRP A 25 -5.25 -0.43 -5.68
CA TRP A 25 -4.99 1.01 -5.60
C TRP A 25 -6.01 1.73 -4.72
N VAL A 26 -7.31 1.43 -4.84
CA VAL A 26 -8.34 1.98 -3.94
C VAL A 26 -8.22 1.39 -2.54
N GLY A 27 -7.87 0.11 -2.44
CA GLY A 27 -7.62 -0.58 -1.18
C GLY A 27 -6.58 0.16 -0.33
N ALA A 28 -5.48 0.58 -0.95
CA ALA A 28 -4.43 1.32 -0.26
C ALA A 28 -4.77 2.79 -0.01
N LEU A 29 -5.37 3.47 -0.98
CA LEU A 29 -5.63 4.91 -0.87
C LEU A 29 -6.72 5.25 0.15
N LYS A 30 -7.78 4.43 0.26
CA LYS A 30 -8.91 4.75 1.14
C LYS A 30 -8.52 4.86 2.63
N PRO A 31 -7.73 3.95 3.21
CA PRO A 31 -7.17 4.11 4.55
C PRO A 31 -6.32 5.38 4.74
N ILE A 32 -5.56 5.78 3.71
CA ILE A 32 -4.73 6.99 3.73
C ILE A 32 -5.60 8.23 3.72
N GLU A 33 -6.58 8.31 2.79
CA GLU A 33 -7.50 9.44 2.62
C GLU A 33 -8.34 9.69 3.88
N LYS A 34 -8.60 8.66 4.70
CA LYS A 34 -9.27 8.80 6.01
C LYS A 34 -8.41 9.44 7.09
N ARG A 35 -7.09 9.50 6.91
CA ARG A 35 -6.13 9.98 7.92
C ARG A 35 -5.41 11.26 7.50
N THR A 36 -5.28 11.51 6.19
CA THR A 36 -4.61 12.70 5.65
C THR A 36 -4.98 12.93 4.18
N ARG A 37 -4.68 14.13 3.68
CA ARG A 37 -4.72 14.45 2.24
C ARG A 37 -3.49 13.88 1.54
N ILE A 38 -3.64 13.41 0.30
CA ILE A 38 -2.52 12.92 -0.53
C ILE A 38 -1.89 14.04 -1.38
N LYS A 39 -2.71 14.98 -1.85
CA LYS A 39 -2.26 16.07 -2.74
C LYS A 39 -1.13 16.86 -2.10
N GLY A 40 0.01 16.92 -2.80
CA GLY A 40 1.19 17.68 -2.38
C GLY A 40 2.05 17.03 -1.29
N LYS A 41 1.63 15.89 -0.71
CA LYS A 41 2.41 15.17 0.29
C LYS A 41 3.61 14.46 -0.35
N LYS A 42 4.73 14.39 0.38
CA LYS A 42 5.93 13.62 0.01
C LYS A 42 5.75 12.19 0.49
N ILE A 43 5.82 11.22 -0.42
CA ILE A 43 5.41 9.83 -0.19
C ILE A 43 6.53 8.87 -0.62
N GLY A 44 7.01 8.09 0.34
CA GLY A 44 8.09 7.13 0.16
C GLY A 44 7.51 5.74 0.03
N ILE A 45 7.77 5.07 -1.08
CA ILE A 45 7.29 3.70 -1.32
C ILE A 45 8.49 2.78 -1.32
N ILE A 46 8.51 1.82 -0.41
CA ILE A 46 9.54 0.78 -0.35
C ILE A 46 9.03 -0.40 -1.18
N GLY A 47 9.74 -0.74 -2.26
CA GLY A 47 9.40 -1.80 -3.20
C GLY A 47 8.92 -1.25 -4.55
N ALA A 48 9.18 -2.04 -5.61
CA ALA A 48 8.75 -1.74 -6.98
C ALA A 48 7.91 -2.88 -7.62
N GLY A 49 7.32 -3.75 -6.80
CA GLY A 49 6.51 -4.90 -7.23
C GLY A 49 5.06 -4.58 -7.61
N GLY A 50 4.21 -5.61 -7.69
CA GLY A 50 2.80 -5.50 -8.09
C GLY A 50 1.99 -4.52 -7.25
N ALA A 51 2.02 -4.66 -5.92
CA ALA A 51 1.35 -3.75 -5.00
C ALA A 51 1.85 -2.30 -5.17
N ALA A 52 3.16 -2.10 -5.33
CA ALA A 52 3.74 -0.78 -5.55
C ALA A 52 3.21 -0.14 -6.85
N ARG A 53 3.05 -0.90 -7.93
CA ARG A 53 2.48 -0.41 -9.20
C ARG A 53 1.07 0.14 -9.00
N ALA A 54 0.21 -0.59 -8.29
CA ALA A 54 -1.16 -0.16 -7.99
C ALA A 54 -1.18 1.08 -7.06
N ILE A 55 -0.34 1.10 -6.03
CA ILE A 55 -0.25 2.22 -5.09
C ILE A 55 0.26 3.49 -5.78
N VAL A 56 1.34 3.40 -6.57
CA VAL A 56 1.89 4.52 -7.34
C VAL A 56 0.84 5.09 -8.29
N TYR A 57 0.09 4.23 -9.01
CA TYR A 57 -1.02 4.65 -9.85
C TYR A 57 -2.02 5.52 -9.09
N GLY A 58 -2.53 5.02 -7.96
CA GLY A 58 -3.50 5.74 -7.15
C GLY A 58 -2.95 7.08 -6.65
N LEU A 59 -1.75 7.06 -6.08
CA LEU A 59 -1.10 8.25 -5.52
C LEU A 59 -0.83 9.32 -6.59
N LYS A 60 -0.41 8.92 -7.80
CA LYS A 60 -0.24 9.85 -8.94
C LYS A 60 -1.54 10.49 -9.36
N LYS A 61 -2.64 9.72 -9.47
CA LYS A 61 -3.98 10.27 -9.75
C LYS A 61 -4.44 11.24 -8.65
N ARG A 62 -3.88 11.15 -7.42
CA ARG A 62 -4.13 12.07 -6.29
C ARG A 62 -3.09 13.17 -6.14
N LYS A 63 -2.18 13.34 -7.10
CA LYS A 63 -1.13 14.39 -7.11
C LYS A 63 -0.21 14.32 -5.87
N GLY A 64 0.12 13.12 -5.42
CA GLY A 64 1.19 12.88 -4.44
C GLY A 64 2.58 13.01 -5.07
N ARG A 65 3.56 13.49 -4.30
CA ARG A 65 4.97 13.55 -4.69
C ARG A 65 5.66 12.27 -4.25
N ILE A 66 5.94 11.38 -5.20
CA ILE A 66 6.36 10.00 -4.90
C ILE A 66 7.86 9.87 -5.10
N LYS A 67 8.52 9.14 -4.19
CA LYS A 67 9.84 8.56 -4.39
C LYS A 67 9.81 7.05 -4.10
N ILE A 68 10.33 6.25 -5.01
CA ILE A 68 10.37 4.79 -4.89
C ILE A 68 11.74 4.36 -4.41
N PHE A 69 11.79 3.55 -3.37
CA PHE A 69 13.01 2.93 -2.84
C PHE A 69 12.94 1.44 -3.14
N ASN A 70 13.96 0.85 -3.77
CA ASN A 70 13.98 -0.59 -4.03
C ASN A 70 15.39 -1.16 -3.95
N LYS A 71 15.51 -2.44 -3.54
CA LYS A 71 16.80 -3.16 -3.58
C LYS A 71 17.33 -3.28 -5.01
N ASN A 72 16.46 -3.58 -5.97
CA ASN A 72 16.81 -3.58 -7.38
C ASN A 72 16.54 -2.19 -7.97
N LEU A 73 17.62 -1.44 -8.22
CA LEU A 73 17.54 -0.07 -8.69
C LEU A 73 16.88 0.05 -10.08
N GLN A 74 17.12 -0.91 -10.97
CA GLN A 74 16.52 -0.92 -12.31
C GLN A 74 15.00 -1.03 -12.23
N GLN A 75 14.47 -1.92 -11.39
CA GLN A 75 13.02 -2.04 -11.20
C GLN A 75 12.39 -0.74 -10.66
N ALA A 76 13.09 -0.04 -9.75
CA ALA A 76 12.63 1.26 -9.27
C ALA A 76 12.65 2.31 -10.39
N ALA A 77 13.73 2.35 -11.18
CA ALA A 77 13.89 3.25 -12.31
C ALA A 77 12.80 3.04 -13.37
N ASP A 78 12.47 1.80 -13.72
CA ASP A 78 11.44 1.46 -14.70
C ASP A 78 10.06 1.92 -14.24
N LEU A 79 9.71 1.63 -12.98
CA LEU A 79 8.44 2.06 -12.41
C LEU A 79 8.36 3.59 -12.29
N ALA A 80 9.47 4.20 -11.88
CA ALA A 80 9.58 5.65 -11.73
C ALA A 80 9.49 6.38 -13.08
N LYS A 81 10.10 5.85 -14.13
CA LYS A 81 10.01 6.35 -15.50
C LYS A 81 8.56 6.30 -15.99
N LYS A 82 7.87 5.17 -15.82
CA LYS A 82 6.46 5.01 -16.21
C LYS A 82 5.55 6.07 -15.58
N TRP A 83 5.78 6.38 -14.31
CA TRP A 83 4.92 7.30 -13.54
C TRP A 83 5.49 8.71 -13.38
N LYS A 84 6.66 9.00 -13.95
CA LYS A 84 7.39 10.26 -13.82
C LYS A 84 7.58 10.66 -12.34
N CYS A 85 8.16 9.78 -11.53
CA CYS A 85 8.52 10.06 -10.13
C CYS A 85 10.01 9.84 -9.85
N GLU A 86 10.44 10.19 -8.65
CA GLU A 86 11.81 9.98 -8.19
C GLU A 86 12.00 8.51 -7.76
N PHE A 87 13.26 8.05 -7.74
CA PHE A 87 13.63 6.76 -7.19
C PHE A 87 15.02 6.78 -6.53
N SER A 88 15.30 5.81 -5.68
CA SER A 88 16.61 5.55 -5.08
C SER A 88 16.74 4.09 -4.63
N GLY A 89 17.95 3.68 -4.27
CA GLY A 89 18.21 2.38 -3.65
C GLY A 89 17.86 2.35 -2.17
N PHE A 90 18.02 1.18 -1.54
CA PHE A 90 17.82 1.01 -0.09
C PHE A 90 18.93 1.65 0.75
N ASP A 91 20.06 2.00 0.15
CA ASP A 91 21.16 2.77 0.74
C ASP A 91 20.77 4.22 1.10
N ARG A 92 19.58 4.68 0.68
CA ARG A 92 19.06 6.06 0.89
C ARG A 92 17.80 6.11 1.75
N LEU A 93 17.50 5.05 2.51
CA LEU A 93 16.27 4.94 3.30
C LEU A 93 16.17 5.98 4.42
N GLU A 94 17.27 6.57 4.86
CA GLU A 94 17.32 7.66 5.83
C GLU A 94 16.60 8.92 5.34
N GLU A 95 16.52 9.14 4.02
CA GLU A 95 15.78 10.26 3.43
C GLU A 95 14.28 10.23 3.78
N LEU A 96 13.74 9.05 4.11
CA LEU A 96 12.34 8.87 4.52
C LEU A 96 11.98 9.72 5.77
N ARG A 97 12.96 10.22 6.52
CA ARG A 97 12.74 11.16 7.64
C ARG A 97 11.95 12.40 7.21
N ASP A 98 12.15 12.86 5.99
CA ASP A 98 11.52 14.06 5.44
C ASP A 98 10.20 13.79 4.70
N PHE A 99 9.69 12.56 4.78
CA PHE A 99 8.46 12.16 4.10
C PHE A 99 7.26 12.27 5.02
N ASP A 100 6.10 12.59 4.45
CA ASP A 100 4.84 12.66 5.17
C ASP A 100 4.19 11.27 5.31
N ILE A 101 4.35 10.44 4.29
CA ILE A 101 3.73 9.11 4.19
C ILE A 101 4.80 8.11 3.77
N ILE A 102 4.93 7.02 4.51
CA ILE A 102 5.85 5.91 4.22
C ILE A 102 5.01 4.66 3.99
N ILE A 103 5.25 3.96 2.88
CA ILE A 103 4.47 2.77 2.49
C ILE A 103 5.44 1.62 2.20
N ASN A 104 5.39 0.56 3.01
CA ASN A 104 6.03 -0.70 2.64
C ASN A 104 5.15 -1.45 1.65
N ALA A 105 5.68 -1.69 0.45
CA ALA A 105 5.10 -2.49 -0.61
C ALA A 105 5.99 -3.71 -0.97
N THR A 106 6.90 -4.09 -0.07
CA THR A 106 7.72 -5.31 -0.16
C THR A 106 7.10 -6.44 0.69
N PRO A 107 7.54 -7.70 0.52
CA PRO A 107 7.12 -8.76 1.42
C PRO A 107 7.81 -8.73 2.80
N LEU A 108 8.74 -7.80 3.06
CA LEU A 108 9.43 -7.74 4.35
C LEU A 108 8.45 -7.42 5.48
N GLY A 109 8.48 -8.24 6.54
CA GLY A 109 7.53 -8.18 7.65
C GLY A 109 6.48 -9.30 7.65
N MET A 110 6.33 -10.07 6.57
CA MET A 110 5.53 -11.32 6.51
C MET A 110 6.43 -12.54 6.60
N THR A 111 5.89 -13.74 6.82
CA THR A 111 6.65 -15.02 6.79
C THR A 111 7.42 -15.21 5.48
N PRO A 112 8.73 -15.57 5.50
CA PRO A 112 9.60 -15.88 6.66
C PRO A 112 10.43 -14.69 7.19
N TYR A 113 10.04 -13.46 6.85
CA TYR A 113 10.74 -12.20 7.13
C TYR A 113 10.10 -11.37 8.27
N GLU A 114 9.37 -12.00 9.21
CA GLU A 114 8.59 -11.31 10.25
C GLU A 114 9.45 -10.43 11.15
N LYS A 115 10.74 -10.78 11.30
CA LYS A 115 11.72 -10.04 12.10
C LYS A 115 12.38 -8.91 11.33
N ILE A 116 12.09 -8.70 10.05
CA ILE A 116 12.74 -7.68 9.21
C ILE A 116 11.82 -6.48 9.06
N SER A 117 12.35 -5.29 9.37
CA SER A 117 11.75 -4.01 8.99
C SER A 117 12.51 -3.48 7.78
N PRO A 118 11.84 -3.09 6.69
CA PRO A 118 12.52 -2.50 5.54
C PRO A 118 13.03 -1.07 5.80
N VAL A 119 12.61 -0.42 6.89
CA VAL A 119 12.93 0.98 7.19
C VAL A 119 13.58 1.07 8.56
N PRO A 120 14.73 1.76 8.71
CA PRO A 120 15.36 1.95 10.01
C PRO A 120 14.44 2.66 10.99
N GLN A 121 14.37 2.20 12.24
CA GLN A 121 13.45 2.76 13.25
C GLN A 121 13.61 4.27 13.51
N ASP A 122 14.80 4.82 13.31
CA ASP A 122 15.11 6.24 13.55
C ASP A 122 14.71 7.15 12.37
N VAL A 123 14.09 6.57 11.33
CA VAL A 123 13.35 7.32 10.32
C VAL A 123 12.01 7.82 10.87
N PHE A 124 11.42 7.08 11.80
CA PHE A 124 10.03 7.30 12.18
C PHE A 124 9.85 8.45 13.17
N SER A 125 8.78 9.22 12.99
CA SER A 125 8.35 10.27 13.92
C SER A 125 6.83 10.46 13.93
N ARG A 126 6.33 11.18 14.94
CA ARG A 126 4.91 11.56 15.07
C ARG A 126 4.33 12.36 13.89
N LYS A 127 5.16 12.90 13.00
CA LYS A 127 4.72 13.69 11.83
C LYS A 127 4.26 12.80 10.66
N GLN A 128 4.57 11.51 10.71
CA GLN A 128 4.36 10.58 9.59
C GLN A 128 3.09 9.74 9.71
N LEU A 129 2.61 9.33 8.55
CA LEU A 129 1.69 8.21 8.37
C LEU A 129 2.45 7.03 7.78
N VAL A 130 2.42 5.88 8.44
CA VAL A 130 3.13 4.68 8.02
C VAL A 130 2.13 3.59 7.65
N MET A 131 2.21 3.09 6.43
CA MET A 131 1.38 2.00 5.91
C MET A 131 2.25 0.80 5.56
N ASP A 132 1.72 -0.38 5.83
CA ASP A 132 2.31 -1.64 5.37
C ASP A 132 1.29 -2.39 4.52
N VAL A 133 1.67 -2.93 3.36
CA VAL A 133 0.80 -3.82 2.57
C VAL A 133 0.74 -5.22 3.18
N VAL A 134 1.74 -5.58 4.00
CA VAL A 134 1.73 -6.84 4.74
C VAL A 134 0.59 -6.81 5.75
N TYR A 135 -0.28 -7.81 5.64
CA TYR A 135 -1.44 -7.98 6.53
C TYR A 135 -1.26 -9.10 7.54
N GLN A 136 -0.28 -9.98 7.38
CA GLN A 136 0.02 -11.06 8.33
C GLN A 136 1.50 -11.03 8.67
N PRO A 137 1.87 -10.75 9.93
CA PRO A 137 1.01 -10.49 11.09
C PRO A 137 0.26 -9.14 11.02
N TYR A 138 -0.79 -8.96 11.83
CA TYR A 138 -1.57 -7.71 11.87
C TYR A 138 -0.73 -6.46 12.15
N LEU A 139 0.28 -6.60 13.03
CA LEU A 139 1.29 -5.58 13.29
C LEU A 139 2.68 -6.14 12.96
N THR A 140 3.21 -5.75 11.81
CA THR A 140 4.59 -6.03 11.41
C THR A 140 5.60 -5.31 12.32
N ARG A 141 6.86 -5.73 12.25
CA ARG A 141 7.95 -5.05 12.98
C ARG A 141 8.01 -3.56 12.64
N MET A 142 7.90 -3.20 11.36
CA MET A 142 7.89 -1.82 10.89
C MET A 142 6.76 -1.01 11.54
N LEU A 143 5.53 -1.53 11.55
CA LEU A 143 4.39 -0.83 12.16
C LEU A 143 4.54 -0.70 13.68
N LYS A 144 5.11 -1.70 14.35
CA LYS A 144 5.43 -1.62 15.80
C LYS A 144 6.45 -0.52 16.08
N GLU A 145 7.53 -0.46 15.32
CA GLU A 145 8.59 0.55 15.45
C GLU A 145 8.04 1.97 15.17
N ALA A 146 7.28 2.13 14.08
CA ALA A 146 6.63 3.39 13.72
C ALA A 146 5.67 3.86 14.82
N LYS A 147 4.82 2.97 15.34
CA LYS A 147 3.88 3.27 16.43
C LYS A 147 4.63 3.68 17.70
N LYS A 148 5.74 3.01 18.05
CA LYS A 148 6.58 3.35 19.21
C LYS A 148 7.16 4.76 19.10
N LYS A 149 7.47 5.23 17.88
CA LYS A 149 7.95 6.59 17.59
C LYS A 149 6.81 7.61 17.42
N GLY A 150 5.56 7.22 17.67
CA GLY A 150 4.38 8.08 17.67
C GLY A 150 3.74 8.31 16.29
N ALA A 151 4.18 7.61 15.24
CA ALA A 151 3.59 7.73 13.91
C ALA A 151 2.17 7.14 13.90
N LYS A 152 1.31 7.69 13.03
CA LYS A 152 0.02 7.05 12.73
C LYS A 152 0.28 5.84 11.83
N ILE A 153 -0.43 4.74 12.07
CA ILE A 153 -0.23 3.50 11.30
C ILE A 153 -1.49 3.09 10.53
N ILE A 154 -1.27 2.38 9.41
CA ILE A 154 -2.27 1.66 8.62
C ILE A 154 -1.72 0.23 8.42
N SER A 155 -2.47 -0.77 8.88
CA SER A 155 -2.09 -2.17 8.65
C SER A 155 -2.51 -2.65 7.26
N GLY A 156 -1.84 -3.66 6.73
CA GLY A 156 -2.22 -4.28 5.46
C GLY A 156 -3.62 -4.89 5.50
N ALA A 157 -4.10 -5.24 6.71
CA ALA A 157 -5.47 -5.70 6.93
C ALA A 157 -6.51 -4.66 6.50
N GLU A 158 -6.24 -3.35 6.70
CA GLU A 158 -7.13 -2.31 6.19
C GLU A 158 -7.14 -2.29 4.68
N MET A 159 -5.98 -2.35 4.02
CA MET A 159 -5.91 -2.42 2.55
C MET A 159 -6.66 -3.62 2.00
N LEU A 160 -6.45 -4.81 2.59
CA LEU A 160 -7.14 -6.05 2.27
C LEU A 160 -8.66 -5.91 2.38
N LEU A 161 -9.14 -5.22 3.42
CA LEU A 161 -10.56 -5.01 3.64
C LEU A 161 -11.16 -4.04 2.62
N TYR A 162 -10.51 -2.91 2.35
CA TYR A 162 -11.04 -1.94 1.38
C TYR A 162 -11.04 -2.48 -0.04
N GLN A 163 -10.00 -3.19 -0.47
CA GLN A 163 -10.02 -3.80 -1.81
C GLN A 163 -11.12 -4.86 -1.94
N ALA A 164 -11.42 -5.59 -0.85
CA ALA A 164 -12.51 -6.57 -0.80
C ALA A 164 -13.90 -5.92 -0.87
N PHE A 165 -14.08 -4.72 -0.29
CA PHE A 165 -15.33 -3.96 -0.43
C PHE A 165 -15.65 -3.66 -1.90
N TYR A 166 -14.66 -3.22 -2.67
CA TYR A 166 -14.84 -2.94 -4.10
C TYR A 166 -15.05 -4.21 -4.92
N GLN A 167 -14.34 -5.29 -4.60
CA GLN A 167 -14.56 -6.60 -5.22
C GLN A 167 -15.99 -7.08 -5.01
N PHE A 168 -16.50 -7.01 -3.77
CA PHE A 168 -17.87 -7.39 -3.45
C PHE A 168 -18.88 -6.58 -4.27
N GLU A 169 -18.69 -5.27 -4.39
CA GLU A 169 -19.56 -4.41 -5.22
C GLU A 169 -19.50 -4.81 -6.70
N TYR A 170 -18.32 -5.12 -7.23
CA TYR A 170 -18.17 -5.56 -8.61
C TYR A 170 -18.86 -6.90 -8.88
N TYR A 171 -18.76 -7.85 -7.96
CA TYR A 171 -19.37 -9.18 -8.12
C TYR A 171 -20.88 -9.16 -7.91
N THR A 172 -21.36 -8.43 -6.92
CA THR A 172 -22.77 -8.52 -6.47
C THR A 172 -23.64 -7.37 -6.94
N ARG A 173 -23.03 -6.27 -7.42
CA ARG A 173 -23.70 -4.99 -7.68
C ARG A 173 -24.42 -4.39 -6.46
N ARG A 174 -24.07 -4.85 -5.26
CA ARG A 174 -24.65 -4.41 -3.98
C ARG A 174 -23.58 -3.78 -3.11
N LYS A 175 -24.01 -2.90 -2.20
CA LYS A 175 -23.13 -2.35 -1.17
C LYS A 175 -22.59 -3.47 -0.28
N PRO A 176 -21.30 -3.44 0.11
CA PRO A 176 -20.71 -4.49 0.90
C PRO A 176 -21.21 -4.42 2.34
N PRO A 177 -21.47 -5.56 3.00
CA PRO A 177 -21.78 -5.60 4.42
C PRO A 177 -20.51 -5.35 5.25
N GLN A 178 -20.03 -4.10 5.25
CA GLN A 178 -18.69 -3.73 5.72
C GLN A 178 -18.39 -4.18 7.15
N GLN A 179 -19.38 -4.10 8.05
CA GLN A 179 -19.21 -4.55 9.44
C GLN A 179 -19.03 -6.05 9.54
N ALA A 180 -19.80 -6.84 8.79
CA ALA A 180 -19.67 -8.30 8.78
C ALA A 180 -18.31 -8.73 8.22
N MET A 181 -17.89 -8.15 7.10
CA MET A 181 -16.57 -8.40 6.51
C MET A 181 -15.43 -8.00 7.45
N ARG A 182 -15.56 -6.87 8.15
CA ARG A 182 -14.57 -6.46 9.15
C ARG A 182 -14.49 -7.45 10.31
N ARG A 183 -15.63 -7.92 10.82
CA ARG A 183 -15.66 -8.94 11.89
C ARG A 183 -15.00 -10.23 11.44
N ALA A 184 -15.31 -10.69 10.22
CA ALA A 184 -14.70 -11.89 9.64
C ALA A 184 -13.17 -11.76 9.55
N LEU A 185 -12.67 -10.63 9.03
CA LEU A 185 -11.23 -10.37 8.97
C LEU A 185 -10.59 -10.30 10.36
N MET A 186 -11.23 -9.65 11.33
CA MET A 186 -10.66 -9.56 12.68
C MET A 186 -10.66 -10.90 13.42
N ALA A 187 -11.56 -11.82 13.08
CA ALA A 187 -11.56 -13.17 13.64
C ALA A 187 -10.34 -13.99 13.20
N PHE A 188 -9.76 -13.69 12.02
CA PHE A 188 -8.52 -14.34 11.54
C PHE A 188 -7.28 -13.99 12.39
N TYR A 189 -7.31 -12.87 13.11
CA TYR A 189 -6.19 -12.42 13.96
C TYR A 189 -6.36 -12.76 15.44
N ARG A 190 -7.43 -13.48 15.80
CA ARG A 190 -7.64 -14.03 17.14
C ARG A 190 -7.01 -15.40 17.23
#